data_AF-C6EQC0-F1
#
_entry.id   AF-C6EQC0-F1
#
_cell.length_a   1.000
_cell.length_b   1.000
_cell.length_c   1.000
_cell.angle_alpha   90.00
_cell.angle_beta   90.00
_cell.angle_gamma   90.00
#
_symmetry.space_group_name_H-M   'P 1'
#
loop_
_entity.id
_entity.type
_entity.pdbx_description
1 polymer ?
#
loop_
_entity_poly.entity_id
_entity_poly.type
_entity_poly.pdbx_seq_one_letter_code
_entity_poly.pdbx_strand_id
1 'polypeptide(L)' 'RKVGVALKGVPYVTTHDGRTIRYPDPLVKVNDTVMVDIETGKIKDFIKFDSGNLCMITGGHNLGRVGVVQHRE' A
#
# COMPACT_ATOMS: atom_id res chain seq x y z
N ARG A 1 5.50 0.10 3.82
CA ARG A 1 6.71 0.82 3.34
C ARG A 1 6.37 2.31 3.22
N LYS A 2 7.35 3.18 3.44
CA LYS A 2 7.21 4.58 3.89
C LYS A 2 6.45 5.48 2.90
N VAL A 3 5.68 6.43 3.43
CA VAL A 3 5.25 7.64 2.71
C VAL A 3 6.23 8.75 3.08
N GLY A 4 6.75 9.48 2.09
CA GLY A 4 7.77 10.48 2.33
C GLY A 4 7.74 11.62 1.34
N VAL A 5 8.57 12.62 1.62
CA VAL A 5 8.76 13.80 0.76
C VAL A 5 10.21 13.79 0.28
N ALA A 6 10.40 13.84 -1.04
CA ALA A 6 11.71 13.87 -1.68
C ALA A 6 12.22 15.32 -1.79
N LEU A 7 13.42 15.48 -2.38
CA LEU A 7 13.95 16.78 -2.74
C LEU A 7 12.91 17.58 -3.56
N LYS A 8 12.85 18.88 -3.33
CA LYS A 8 11.86 19.80 -3.92
C LYS A 8 10.40 19.57 -3.49
N GLY A 9 10.18 18.92 -2.33
CA GLY A 9 8.84 18.80 -1.76
C GLY A 9 7.95 17.77 -2.45
N VAL A 10 8.52 16.88 -3.28
CA VAL A 10 7.73 15.91 -4.07
C VAL A 10 7.30 14.74 -3.20
N PRO A 11 5.98 14.49 -3.00
CA PRO A 11 5.52 13.33 -2.26
C PRO A 11 5.76 12.04 -3.04
N TYR A 12 6.13 10.98 -2.34
CA TYR A 12 6.29 9.65 -2.92
C TYR A 12 5.90 8.53 -1.95
N VAL A 13 5.54 7.39 -2.52
CA VAL A 13 5.29 6.14 -1.80
C VAL A 13 6.27 5.07 -2.28
N THR A 14 6.78 4.27 -1.36
CA THR A 14 7.58 3.09 -1.68
C THR A 14 6.74 1.83 -1.45
N THR A 15 6.70 0.96 -2.45
CA THR A 15 5.90 -0.28 -2.47
C THR A 15 6.76 -1.51 -2.12
N HIS A 16 6.13 -2.65 -1.83
CA HIS A 16 6.77 -3.87 -1.34
C HIS A 16 7.65 -4.60 -2.37
N ASP A 17 7.49 -4.31 -3.65
CA ASP A 17 8.32 -4.80 -4.75
C ASP A 17 9.48 -3.84 -5.08
N GLY A 18 9.63 -2.75 -4.32
CA GLY A 18 10.75 -1.81 -4.44
C GLY A 18 10.48 -0.64 -5.39
N ARG A 19 9.27 -0.51 -5.95
CA ARG A 19 8.94 0.66 -6.78
C ARG A 19 8.75 1.91 -5.93
N THR A 20 9.24 3.04 -6.44
CA THR A 20 8.99 4.37 -5.87
C THR A 20 8.05 5.13 -6.80
N ILE A 21 6.83 5.38 -6.34
CA ILE A 21 5.80 6.07 -7.12
C ILE A 21 5.70 7.51 -6.61
N ARG A 22 5.88 8.47 -7.53
CA ARG A 22 5.81 9.91 -7.24
C ARG A 22 4.40 10.43 -7.43
N TYR A 23 4.05 11.48 -6.69
CA TYR A 23 2.72 12.10 -6.70
C TYR A 23 1.58 11.10 -6.43
N PRO A 24 1.63 10.33 -5.33
CA PRO A 24 0.49 9.52 -4.91
C PRO A 24 -0.66 10.41 -4.44
N ASP A 25 -1.87 9.83 -4.38
CA ASP A 25 -3.02 10.49 -3.76
C ASP A 25 -2.74 10.79 -2.26
N PRO A 26 -3.07 12.01 -1.76
CA PRO A 26 -2.85 12.37 -0.36
C PRO A 26 -3.52 11.46 0.68
N LEU A 27 -4.56 10.70 0.27
CA LEU A 27 -5.29 9.78 1.14
C LEU A 27 -4.54 8.47 1.40
N VAL A 28 -3.51 8.16 0.61
CA VAL A 28 -2.72 6.92 0.76
C VAL A 28 -1.82 7.01 1.99
N LYS A 29 -2.01 6.09 2.92
CA LYS A 29 -1.25 6.00 4.17
C LYS A 29 -0.33 4.78 4.18
N VAL A 30 0.55 4.72 5.19
CA VAL A 30 1.40 3.56 5.42
C VAL A 30 0.52 2.35 5.70
N ASN A 31 0.83 1.23 5.02
CA ASN A 31 0.14 -0.07 5.04
C ASN A 31 -1.08 -0.18 4.11
N ASP A 32 -1.50 0.90 3.46
CA ASP A 32 -2.49 0.80 2.40
C ASP A 32 -1.91 0.05 1.18
N THR A 33 -2.81 -0.57 0.42
CA THR A 33 -2.46 -1.25 -0.83
C THR A 33 -2.79 -0.35 -1.99
N VAL A 34 -1.91 -0.29 -2.99
CA VAL A 34 -2.12 0.47 -4.22
C VAL A 34 -2.22 -0.48 -5.41
N MET A 35 -3.22 -0.27 -6.25
CA MET A 35 -3.36 -0.93 -7.54
C MET A 35 -2.51 -0.17 -8.56
N VAL A 36 -1.46 -0.82 -9.06
CA VAL A 36 -0.55 -0.23 -10.04
C VAL A 36 -0.87 -0.77 -11.42
N ASP A 37 -0.97 0.12 -12.39
CA ASP A 37 -1.01 -0.24 -13.80
C ASP A 37 0.40 -0.66 -14.27
N ILE A 38 0.52 -1.84 -14.87
CA ILE A 38 1.82 -2.42 -15.23
C ILE A 38 2.44 -1.70 -16.43
N GLU A 39 1.64 -1.19 -17.35
CA GLU A 39 2.12 -0.52 -18.57
C GLU A 39 2.63 0.89 -18.26
N THR A 40 1.86 1.64 -17.46
CA THR A 40 2.13 3.05 -17.17
C THR A 40 2.93 3.26 -15.87
N GLY A 41 2.93 2.27 -14.98
CA GLY A 41 3.55 2.37 -13.65
C GLY A 41 2.84 3.35 -12.70
N LYS A 42 1.63 3.81 -13.05
CA LYS A 42 0.83 4.74 -12.24
C LYS A 42 -0.16 3.99 -11.34
N ILE A 43 -0.59 4.65 -10.28
CA ILE A 43 -1.64 4.13 -9.38
C ILE A 43 -2.99 4.35 -10.07
N LYS A 44 -3.78 3.28 -10.20
CA LYS A 44 -5.18 3.32 -10.66
C LYS A 44 -6.13 3.57 -9.51
N ASP A 45 -5.97 2.80 -8.44
CA ASP A 45 -6.84 2.81 -7.28
C ASP A 45 -6.05 2.40 -6.03
N PHE A 46 -6.59 2.64 -4.85
CA PHE A 46 -5.98 2.26 -3.59
C PHE A 46 -7.01 1.73 -2.59
N ILE A 47 -6.58 0.77 -1.78
CA ILE A 47 -7.38 0.11 -0.76
C ILE A 47 -6.78 0.47 0.60
N LYS A 48 -7.60 1.10 1.46
CA LYS A 48 -7.20 1.45 2.81
C LYS A 48 -7.04 0.22 3.69
N PHE A 49 -6.06 0.27 4.58
CA PHE A 49 -5.89 -0.77 5.58
C PHE A 49 -6.75 -0.48 6.81
N ASP A 50 -8.00 -0.97 6.77
CA ASP A 50 -9.03 -0.78 7.79
C ASP A 50 -9.78 -2.09 8.08
N SER A 51 -10.56 -2.10 9.16
CA SER A 51 -11.42 -3.21 9.55
C SER A 51 -12.51 -3.44 8.51
N GLY A 52 -12.84 -4.70 8.25
CA GLY A 52 -13.79 -5.10 7.21
C GLY A 52 -13.15 -5.38 5.85
N ASN A 53 -11.87 -5.05 5.65
CA ASN A 53 -11.18 -5.33 4.39
C ASN A 53 -10.53 -6.72 4.35
N LEU A 54 -10.50 -7.31 3.15
CA LEU A 54 -9.83 -8.58 2.89
C LEU A 54 -8.32 -8.39 2.83
N CYS A 55 -7.59 -9.27 3.51
CA CYS A 55 -6.13 -9.22 3.61
C CYS A 55 -5.53 -10.63 3.45
N MET A 56 -4.32 -10.68 2.90
CA MET A 56 -3.49 -11.89 2.82
C MET A 56 -2.29 -11.76 3.76
N ILE A 57 -2.00 -12.84 4.49
CA ILE A 57 -0.85 -12.91 5.38
C ILE A 57 0.40 -13.31 4.58
N THR A 58 1.39 -12.42 4.55
CA THR A 58 2.64 -12.57 3.78
C THR A 58 3.84 -13.05 4.60
N GLY A 59 3.69 -13.29 5.91
CA GLY A 59 4.77 -13.76 6.79
C GLY A 59 4.28 -14.39 8.09
N GLY A 60 5.18 -15.07 8.80
CA GLY A 60 4.90 -15.74 10.09
C GLY A 60 4.25 -17.11 9.96
N HIS A 61 3.75 -17.66 11.07
CA HIS A 61 3.20 -19.02 11.13
C HIS A 61 1.92 -19.20 10.28
N ASN A 62 1.17 -18.13 10.05
CA ASN A 62 -0.10 -18.14 9.31
C ASN A 62 0.06 -17.73 7.84
N LEU A 63 1.26 -17.84 7.27
CA LEU A 63 1.58 -17.48 5.89
C LEU A 63 0.60 -18.10 4.88
N GLY A 64 0.14 -17.30 3.91
CA GLY A 64 -0.71 -17.74 2.80
C GLY A 64 -2.20 -17.80 3.13
N ARG A 65 -2.61 -17.54 4.38
CA ARG A 65 -4.03 -17.44 4.74
C ARG A 65 -4.62 -16.10 4.28
N VAL A 66 -5.90 -16.13 3.90
CA VAL A 66 -6.70 -14.97 3.49
C VAL A 66 -7.88 -14.84 4.45
N GLY A 67 -8.20 -13.61 4.86
CA GLY A 67 -9.32 -13.35 5.76
C GLY A 67 -9.68 -11.87 5.83
N VAL A 68 -10.77 -11.58 6.54
CA VAL A 68 -11.23 -10.20 6.79
C VAL A 68 -10.60 -9.68 8.09
N VAL A 69 -10.10 -8.44 8.07
CA VAL A 69 -9.59 -7.76 9.26
C VAL A 69 -10.77 -7.43 10.17
N GLN A 70 -10.83 -8.06 11.36
CA GLN A 70 -11.93 -7.79 12.31
C GLN A 70 -11.61 -6.62 13.24
N HIS A 71 -10.42 -6.64 13.85
CA HIS A 71 -9.97 -5.60 14.77
C HIS A 71 -8.48 -5.38 14.59
N ARG A 72 -8.06 -4.14 14.81
CA ARG A 72 -6.67 -3.71 14.78
C ARG A 72 -6.41 -2.86 16.02
N GLU A 73 -5.45 -3.29 16.81
CA GLU A 73 -4.82 -2.48 17.86
C GLU A 73 -3.77 -1.53 17.28
#